data_AF-A0A7X9JD95-F1
#
_entry.id   AF-A0A7X9JD95-F1
#
_cell.length_a   1.000
_cell.length_b   1.000
_cell.length_c   1.000
_cell.angle_alpha   90.00
_cell.angle_beta   90.00
_cell.angle_gamma   90.00
#
_symmetry.space_group_name_H-M   'P 1'
#
loop_
_entity.id
_entity.type
_entity.pdbx_description
1 polymer ?
#
loop_
_entity_poly.entity_id
_entity_poly.type
_entity_poly.pdbx_seq_one_letter_code
_entity_poly.pdbx_strand_id
1 'polypeptide(L)' 'MTFLLGGAFSNIVDRVRLGCVIDYIGPLFGFFPIFNLADIAIFLGVLIISLHLAAPRLYNSE' A
#
# COMPACT_ATOMS: atom_id res chain seq x y z
N MET A 1 -4.15 7.02 -7.77
CA MET A 1 -4.88 7.47 -6.56
C MET A 1 -5.90 6.47 -6.05
N THR A 2 -6.67 5.80 -6.91
CA THR A 2 -7.68 4.79 -6.51
C THR A 2 -7.13 3.73 -5.56
N PHE A 3 -5.96 3.16 -5.85
CA PHE A 3 -5.31 2.18 -4.97
C PHE A 3 -5.02 2.72 -3.56
N LEU A 4 -4.48 3.93 -3.49
CA LEU A 4 -4.08 4.57 -2.23
C LEU A 4 -5.30 4.95 -1.38
N LEU A 5 -6.30 5.57 -2.01
CA LEU A 5 -7.56 5.94 -1.34
C LEU A 5 -8.38 4.71 -0.95
N GLY A 6 -8.47 3.71 -1.82
CA GLY A 6 -9.22 2.48 -1.57
C GLY A 6 -8.64 1.67 -0.41
N GLY A 7 -7.31 1.50 -0.38
CA GLY A 7 -6.64 0.81 0.74
C GLY A 7 -6.79 1.59 2.05
N ALA A 8 -6.53 2.90 2.05
CA ALA A 8 -6.70 3.73 3.25
C ALA A 8 -8.15 3.69 3.76
N PHE A 9 -9.13 3.80 2.86
CA PHE A 9 -10.54 3.74 3.22
C PHE A 9 -10.93 2.40 3.84
N SER A 10 -10.49 1.27 3.27
CA SER A 10 -10.77 -0.05 3.84
C SER A 10 -10.22 -0.20 5.27
N ASN A 11 -8.97 0.21 5.49
CA ASN A 11 -8.35 0.16 6.83
C ASN A 11 -9.02 1.11 7.84
N ILE A 12 -9.65 2.19 7.38
CA ILE A 12 -10.48 3.06 8.23
C ILE A 12 -11.80 2.38 8.56
N VAL A 13 -12.46 1.78 7.57
CA VAL A 13 -13.72 1.04 7.76
C VAL A 13 -13.53 -0.09 8.78
N ASP A 14 -12.43 -0.82 8.72
CA ASP A 14 -12.09 -1.85 9.71
C ASP A 14 -11.97 -1.26 11.12
N ARG A 15 -11.23 -0.16 11.28
CA ARG A 15 -11.12 0.52 12.58
C ARG A 15 -12.46 1.00 13.13
N VAL A 16 -13.33 1.52 12.26
CA VAL A 16 -14.66 2.00 12.67
C VAL A 16 -15.58 0.83 13.06
N ARG A 17 -15.50 -0.30 12.36
CA ARG A 17 -16.40 -1.45 12.60
C ARG A 17 -15.92 -2.41 13.68
N LEU A 18 -14.61 -2.63 13.75
CA LEU A 18 -13.99 -3.69 14.54
C LEU A 18 -13.10 -3.14 15.66
N GLY A 19 -12.75 -1.84 15.63
CA GLY A 19 -11.80 -1.22 16.57
C GLY A 19 -10.33 -1.54 16.26
N CYS A 20 -10.05 -2.36 15.25
CA CYS A 20 -8.71 -2.74 14.81
C CYS A 20 -8.68 -3.00 13.30
N VAL A 21 -7.49 -3.22 12.75
CA VAL A 21 -7.29 -3.71 11.38
C VAL A 21 -6.97 -5.19 11.45
N ILE A 22 -7.56 -5.99 10.55
CA ILE A 22 -7.29 -7.42 10.48
C ILE A 22 -6.17 -7.67 9.47
N ASP A 23 -5.04 -8.14 9.98
CA ASP A 23 -3.89 -8.57 9.19
C ASP A 23 -3.92 -10.10 9.03
N TYR A 24 -3.79 -10.59 7.80
CA TYR A 24 -3.99 -12.00 7.48
C TYR A 24 -3.01 -12.56 6.45
N ILE A 25 -2.14 -11.72 5.87
CA ILE A 25 -1.11 -12.13 4.93
C ILE A 25 0.24 -12.05 5.65
N GLY A 26 0.85 -13.20 5.90
CA GLY A 26 2.17 -13.30 6.52
C GLY A 26 3.19 -13.99 5.61
N PRO A 27 4.49 -13.69 5.75
CA PRO A 27 5.53 -14.38 5.01
C PRO A 27 5.63 -15.86 5.43
N LEU A 28 5.92 -16.75 4.47
CA LEU A 28 6.18 -18.16 4.77
C LEU A 28 7.56 -18.36 5.42
N PHE A 29 8.51 -17.47 5.12
CA PHE A 29 9.87 -17.45 5.66
C PHE A 29 10.34 -16.01 5.88
N GLY A 30 11.07 -15.77 6.98
CA GLY A 30 11.66 -14.47 7.31
C GLY A 30 10.83 -13.62 8.28
N PHE A 31 11.39 -12.46 8.64
CA PHE A 31 10.79 -11.50 9.58
C PHE A 31 10.22 -10.32 8.80
N PHE A 32 9.03 -10.50 8.24
CA PHE A 32 8.25 -9.39 7.69
C PHE A 32 6.94 -9.27 8.49
N PRO A 33 6.48 -8.05 8.83
CA PRO A 33 5.20 -7.85 9.50
C PRO A 33 4.06 -8.51 8.72
N ILE A 34 3.06 -9.02 9.42
CA ILE A 34 1.82 -9.46 8.78
C ILE A 34 1.11 -8.22 8.24
N PHE A 35 0.46 -8.33 7.09
CA PHE A 35 -0.24 -7.24 6.42
C PHE A 35 -1.56 -7.73 5.83
N ASN A 36 -2.31 -6.82 5.23
CA ASN A 36 -3.56 -7.14 4.55
C ASN A 36 -3.59 -6.62 3.09
N LEU A 37 -4.71 -6.84 2.40
CA LEU A 37 -4.88 -6.38 1.02
C LEU A 37 -4.89 -4.84 0.90
N ALA A 38 -5.36 -4.13 1.92
CA ALA A 38 -5.34 -2.67 1.94
C ALA A 38 -3.90 -2.12 1.94
N ASP A 39 -2.99 -2.76 2.67
CA ASP A 39 -1.58 -2.39 2.68
C ASP A 39 -0.91 -2.63 1.32
N ILE A 40 -1.25 -3.73 0.64
CA ILE A 40 -0.79 -3.99 -0.74
C ILE A 40 -1.28 -2.88 -1.68
N ALA A 41 -2.57 -2.50 -1.58
CA ALA A 41 -3.13 -1.44 -2.41
C ALA A 41 -2.44 -0.10 -2.16
N ILE A 42 -2.19 0.26 -0.89
CA ILE A 42 -1.45 1.46 -0.53
C ILE A 42 -0.04 1.41 -1.12
N PHE A 43 0.67 0.29 -0.95
CA PHE A 43 2.03 0.11 -1.48
C PHE A 43 2.08 0.28 -3.00
N LEU A 44 1.19 -0.37 -3.74
CA LEU A 44 1.09 -0.21 -5.19
C LEU A 44 0.75 1.22 -5.60
N GLY A 45 -0.17 1.87 -4.88
CA GLY A 45 -0.51 3.27 -5.09
C GLY A 45 0.69 4.19 -4.95
N VAL A 46 1.47 4.03 -3.89
CA VAL A 46 2.71 4.78 -3.66
C VAL A 46 3.76 4.46 -4.72
N LEU A 47 3.96 3.18 -5.05
CA LEU A 47 4.92 2.75 -6.06
C LEU A 47 4.64 3.40 -7.44
N ILE A 48 3.39 3.39 -7.88
CA ILE A 48 2.97 4.01 -9.15
C ILE A 48 3.27 5.52 -9.14
N ILE A 49 2.94 6.22 -8.05
CA ILE A 49 3.20 7.66 -7.91
C ILE A 49 4.71 7.93 -7.93
N SER A 50 5.48 7.16 -7.16
CA SER A 50 6.93 7.30 -7.09
C SER A 50 7.59 7.10 -8.46
N LEU A 51 7.17 6.08 -9.20
CA LEU A 51 7.65 5.84 -10.57
C LEU A 51 7.26 6.97 -11.51
N HIS A 52 6.02 7.48 -11.43
CA HIS A 52 5.59 8.61 -12.24
C HIS A 52 6.39 9.89 -11.94
N LEU A 53 6.76 10.13 -10.69
CA LEU A 53 7.58 11.27 -10.29
C LEU A 53 9.07 11.08 -10.62
N ALA A 54 9.55 9.84 -10.66
CA ALA A 54 10.94 9.52 -10.98
C ALA A 54 11.21 9.45 -12.49
N ALA A 55 10.23 9.02 -13.30
CA ALA A 55 10.38 8.83 -14.74
C ALA A 55 10.88 10.08 -15.49
N PRO A 56 10.40 11.32 -15.23
CA PRO A 56 10.93 12.52 -15.87
C PRO A 56 12.39 12.80 -15.50
N ARG A 57 12.83 12.40 -14.29
CA ARG A 57 14.21 12.60 -13.84
C ARG A 57 15.18 11.62 -14.48
N LEU A 58 14.71 10.42 -14.82
CA LEU A 58 15.50 9.40 -15.50
C LEU A 58 15.61 9.65 -17.01
N TYR A 59 14.62 10.31 -17.60
CA TYR A 59 14.66 10.71 -19.01
C TYR A 59 15.56 11.93 -19.26
N ASN A 60 15.53 12.92 -18.35
CA ASN A 60 16.31 14.16 -18.50
C ASN A 60 17.76 14.07 -17.98
N SER A 61 18.27 12.85 -17.75
CA SER A 61 19.66 12.61 -17.30
C SER A 61 20.62 12.22 -18.44
N GLU A 62 20.17 12.31 -19.70
CA GLU A 62 21.02 12.37 -20.90
C GLU A 62 21.21 13.83 -21.35
#